data_AF-A0A919WKK7-F1
#
_entry.id   AF-A0A919WKK7-F1
#
_cell.length_a   1.000
_cell.length_b   1.000
_cell.length_c   1.000
_cell.angle_alpha   90.00
_cell.angle_beta   90.00
_cell.angle_gamma   90.00
#
_symmetry.space_group_name_H-M   'P 1'
#
loop_
_entity.id
_entity.type
_entity.pdbx_description
1 polymer ?
#
loop_
_entity_poly.entity_id
_entity_poly.type
_entity_poly.pdbx_seq_one_letter_code
_entity_poly.pdbx_strand_id
1 'polypeptide(L)' 'MDAEKQYRMENDPLGNIMVPSSAYYGSQTQRAVENFQISGLRFPRPLLKLKELLKLRPRL' A
#
# COMPACT_ATOMS: atom_id res chain seq x y z
N MET A 1 -2.90 -25.99 -7.08
CA MET A 1 -4.29 -25.53 -6.90
C MET A 1 -4.24 -24.68 -5.64
N ASP A 2 -3.90 -23.39 -5.79
CA ASP A 2 -3.46 -22.54 -4.67
C ASP A 2 -4.26 -21.23 -4.65
N ALA A 3 -5.57 -21.33 -4.87
CA ALA A 3 -6.46 -20.18 -5.00
C ALA A 3 -6.90 -19.57 -3.64
N GLU A 4 -6.61 -20.23 -2.50
CA GLU A 4 -7.19 -19.85 -1.20
C GLU A 4 -6.48 -18.73 -0.45
N LYS A 5 -5.29 -18.27 -0.87
CA LYS A 5 -4.58 -17.14 -0.20
C LYS A 5 -4.32 -15.96 -1.12
N GLN A 6 -5.21 -15.67 -2.06
CA GLN A 6 -4.99 -14.59 -3.01
C GLN A 6 -5.09 -13.19 -2.38
N TYR A 7 -5.86 -13.06 -1.29
CA TYR A 7 -6.06 -11.82 -0.55
C TYR A 7 -5.98 -12.05 0.96
N ARG A 8 -5.52 -11.02 1.69
CA ARG A 8 -5.57 -10.90 3.14
C ARG A 8 -6.54 -9.79 3.52
N MET A 9 -7.32 -10.01 4.57
CA MET A 9 -8.23 -9.00 5.09
C MET A 9 -7.49 -8.08 6.05
N GLU A 10 -7.55 -6.78 5.81
CA GLU A 10 -7.05 -5.76 6.73
C GLU A 10 -8.20 -4.91 7.26
N ASN A 11 -8.05 -4.44 8.50
CA ASN A 11 -9.00 -3.52 9.12
C ASN A 11 -8.39 -2.12 9.17
N ASP A 12 -9.16 -1.12 8.74
CA ASP A 12 -8.87 0.29 8.90
C ASP A 12 -10.06 1.01 9.54
N PRO A 13 -9.93 2.29 9.96
CA PRO A 13 -11.02 3.03 10.59
C PRO A 13 -12.29 3.18 9.73
N LEU A 14 -12.18 2.93 8.42
CA LEU A 14 -13.28 2.99 7.45
C LEU A 14 -13.89 1.60 7.17
N GLY A 15 -13.38 0.53 7.81
CA GLY A 15 -13.90 -0.83 7.72
C GLY A 15 -12.86 -1.87 7.29
N ASN A 16 -13.35 -3.04 6.89
CA ASN A 16 -12.52 -4.13 6.40
C ASN A 16 -12.26 -3.98 4.89
N ILE A 17 -11.02 -4.24 4.46
CA ILE A 17 -10.60 -4.18 3.07
C ILE A 17 -9.77 -5.41 2.69
N MET A 18 -9.91 -5.88 1.45
CA MET A 18 -9.14 -7.00 0.92
C MET A 18 -7.87 -6.46 0.25
N VAL A 19 -6.72 -6.86 0.77
CA VAL A 19 -5.41 -6.51 0.21
C VAL A 19 -4.83 -7.75 -0.46
N PRO A 20 -4.28 -7.67 -1.68
CA PRO A 20 -3.63 -8.83 -2.30
C PRO A 20 -2.51 -9.38 -1.41
N SER A 21 -2.45 -10.70 -1.24
CA SER A 21 -1.41 -11.32 -0.39
C SER A 21 0.01 -11.15 -0.94
N SER A 22 0.14 -10.89 -2.25
CA SER A 22 1.41 -10.59 -2.91
C SER A 22 1.87 -9.13 -2.75
N ALA A 23 1.02 -8.24 -2.23
CA ALA A 23 1.33 -6.84 -2.05
C ALA A 23 2.06 -6.57 -0.73
N TYR A 24 3.16 -5.81 -0.80
CA TYR A 24 3.90 -5.34 0.38
C TYR A 24 3.24 -4.14 1.09
N TYR A 25 2.20 -3.56 0.49
CA TYR A 25 1.45 -2.44 1.07
C TYR A 25 0.23 -2.94 1.87
N GLY A 26 -0.37 -2.04 2.66
CA GLY A 26 -1.56 -2.34 3.48
C GLY A 26 -2.83 -1.57 3.08
N SER A 27 -3.80 -1.58 3.98
CA SER A 27 -5.18 -1.09 3.83
C SER A 27 -5.27 0.33 3.27
N GLN A 28 -4.51 1.28 3.84
CA GLN A 28 -4.54 2.67 3.37
C GLN A 28 -4.08 2.83 1.92
N THR A 29 -3.07 2.05 1.52
CA THR A 29 -2.58 2.09 0.13
C THR A 29 -3.58 1.41 -0.80
N GLN A 30 -4.21 0.31 -0.36
CA GLN A 30 -5.28 -0.34 -1.11
C GLN A 30 -6.46 0.62 -1.35
N ARG A 31 -6.89 1.39 -0.34
CA ARG A 31 -7.90 2.43 -0.53
C ARG A 31 -7.46 3.52 -1.50
N ALA A 32 -6.19 3.92 -1.47
CA ALA A 32 -5.68 4.89 -2.44
C ALA A 32 -5.72 4.34 -3.87
N VAL A 33 -5.43 3.05 -4.05
CA VAL A 33 -5.56 2.34 -5.33
C VAL A 33 -7.02 2.30 -5.80
N GLU A 34 -7.98 2.09 -4.91
CA GLU A 34 -9.41 2.08 -5.26
C GLU A 34 -9.96 3.49 -5.55
N ASN A 35 -9.56 4.49 -4.76
CA ASN A 35 -10.13 5.84 -4.80
C ASN A 35 -9.46 6.79 -5.81
N PHE A 36 -8.18 6.60 -6.15
CA PHE A 36 -7.40 7.57 -6.94
C PHE A 36 -6.86 6.98 -8.26
N GLN A 37 -7.73 6.34 -9.04
CA GLN A 37 -7.40 5.76 -10.36
C GLN A 37 -7.40 6.80 -11.49
N ILE A 38 -6.78 7.97 -11.28
CA ILE A 38 -7.04 9.14 -12.12
C ILE A 38 -6.24 9.14 -13.43
N SER A 39 -4.93 8.81 -13.38
CA SER A 39 -4.03 9.07 -14.52
C SER A 39 -3.03 7.96 -14.85
N GLY A 40 -3.01 6.86 -14.08
CA GLY A 40 -2.02 5.79 -14.24
C GLY A 40 -0.58 6.19 -13.93
N LEU A 41 -0.34 7.44 -13.51
CA LEU A 41 0.98 7.93 -13.09
C LEU A 41 1.43 7.20 -11.82
N ARG A 42 2.64 6.66 -11.88
CA ARG A 42 3.28 6.04 -10.70
C ARG A 42 4.08 7.07 -9.94
N PHE A 43 4.25 6.81 -8.64
CA PHE A 43 5.08 7.65 -7.79
C PHE A 43 6.53 7.68 -8.31
N PRO A 44 7.12 8.86 -8.56
CA PRO A 44 8.50 8.96 -9.05
C PRO A 44 9.49 8.27 -8.11
N ARG A 45 10.40 7.47 -8.67
CA ARG A 45 11.44 6.75 -7.91
C ARG A 45 12.26 7.64 -6.95
N PRO A 46 12.67 8.87 -7.33
CA PRO A 46 13.41 9.74 -6.41
C PRO A 46 12.65 10.05 -5.11
N LEU A 47 11.33 10.22 -5.21
CA LEU A 47 10.49 10.53 -4.06
C LEU A 47 10.30 9.30 -3.15
N LEU A 48 10.27 8.08 -3.72
CA LEU A 48 10.24 6.85 -2.92
C LEU A 48 11.50 6.72 -2.06
N LYS A 49 12.67 6.97 -2.66
CA LYS A 49 13.97 6.94 -1.96
C LYS A 49 14.06 8.00 -0.86
N LEU A 50 13.51 9.20 -1.08
CA LEU A 50 13.44 10.23 -0.06
C LEU A 50 12.57 9.80 1.14
N LYS A 51 11.41 9.16 0.88
CA LYS A 51 10.55 8.63 1.94
C LYS A 51 11.25 7.56 2.77
N GLU A 52 12.01 6.67 2.12
CA GLU A 52 12.81 5.65 2.82
C GLU A 52 13.86 6.29 3.74
N LEU A 53 14.61 7.28 3.23
CA LEU A 53 15.61 7.98 4.02
C LEU A 53 15.00 8.70 5.24
N LEU A 54 13.85 9.35 5.07
CA LEU A 54 13.15 10.02 6.16
C LEU A 54 12.68 9.03 7.23
N LYS A 55 12.23 7.83 6.83
CA LYS A 55 11.76 6.79 7.75
C LYS A 55 12.91 6.14 8.53
N LEU A 56 14.08 6.00 7.92
CA LEU A 56 15.28 5.43 8.54
C LEU A 56 16.02 6.44 9.43
N ARG A 57 15.68 7.73 9.35
CA ARG A 57 16.27 8.75 10.20
C ARG A 57 15.87 8.53 11.66
N PRO A 58 16.81 8.24 12.58
CA PRO A 58 16.49 8.18 14.00
C PRO A 58 15.98 9.54 14.47
N ARG A 59 14.91 9.54 15.26
CA ARG A 59 14.46 10.75 15.95
C ARG A 59 15.51 11.08 17.01
N LEU A 60 16.26 12.15 16.78
CA LEU A 60 17.10 12.80 17.78
C LEU A 60 16.21 13.51 18.80
#